data_AF-A0A6J4M9R1-F1
#
_entry.id   AF-A0A6J4M9R1-F1
#
_cell.length_a   1.000
_cell.length_b   1.000
_cell.length_c   1.000
_cell.angle_alpha   90.00
_cell.angle_beta   90.00
_cell.angle_gamma   90.00
#
_symmetry.space_group_name_H-M   'P 1'
#
loop_
_entity.id
_entity.type
_entity.pdbx_description
1 polymer ?
#
loop_
_entity_poly.entity_id
_entity_poly.type
_entity_poly.pdbx_seq_one_letter_code
_entity_poly.pdbx_strand_id
1 'polypeptide(L)'
;KPLNIRIGINTGSVVAGVIGTKKFIYDLWGDAVNTASRMESQGLPGKIQVSRSTYELLSDKYLLEKRGKINVKGKGAMTTYWLTGRKL
;
A
#
# COMPACT_ATOMS: atom_id res chain seq x y z
N LYS A 1 -10.63 -8.19 -23.36
CA LYS A 1 -10.41 -8.73 -21.97
C LYS A 1 -10.49 -7.57 -20.99
N PRO A 2 -11.14 -7.71 -19.83
CA PRO A 2 -11.18 -6.65 -18.82
C PRO A 2 -9.79 -6.36 -18.27
N LEU A 3 -9.54 -5.09 -17.93
CA LEU A 3 -8.28 -4.65 -17.33
C LEU A 3 -8.21 -5.13 -15.88
N ASN A 4 -7.12 -5.78 -15.50
CA ASN A 4 -6.84 -6.18 -14.12
C ASN A 4 -5.70 -5.32 -13.57
N ILE A 5 -5.94 -4.71 -12.40
CA ILE A 5 -4.98 -3.86 -11.71
C ILE A 5 -4.59 -4.46 -10.38
N ARG A 6 -3.37 -4.18 -9.92
CA ARG A 6 -2.94 -4.42 -8.54
C ARG A 6 -2.95 -3.09 -7.81
N ILE A 7 -3.38 -3.09 -6.57
CA ILE A 7 -3.38 -1.89 -5.74
C ILE A 7 -2.71 -2.22 -4.41
N GLY A 8 -1.79 -1.35 -3.98
CA GLY A 8 -1.12 -1.43 -2.70
C GLY A 8 -1.33 -0.15 -1.89
N ILE A 9 -1.68 -0.30 -0.61
CA ILE A 9 -1.91 0.83 0.29
C ILE A 9 -1.08 0.65 1.56
N ASN A 10 -0.40 1.71 1.96
CA ASN A 10 0.30 1.81 3.22
C ASN A 10 0.07 3.18 3.85
N THR A 11 0.10 3.24 5.18
CA THR A 11 -0.02 4.49 5.93
C THR A 11 1.23 4.70 6.77
N GLY A 12 1.79 5.91 6.69
CA GLY A 12 2.96 6.34 7.47
C GLY A 12 3.45 7.71 7.02
N SER A 13 4.47 8.21 7.70
CA SER A 13 5.06 9.53 7.41
C SER A 13 5.77 9.56 6.06
N VAL A 14 5.67 10.70 5.38
CA VAL A 14 6.26 10.95 4.06
C VAL A 14 6.94 12.32 4.05
N VAL A 15 7.91 12.48 3.15
CA VAL A 15 8.48 13.77 2.78
C VAL A 15 7.92 14.13 1.41
N ALA A 16 7.44 15.35 1.25
CA ALA A 16 6.94 15.83 -0.04
C ALA A 16 7.65 17.12 -0.41
N GLY A 17 7.82 17.35 -1.71
CA GLY A 17 8.49 18.54 -2.21
C GLY A 17 8.55 18.60 -3.72
N VAL A 18 9.05 19.72 -4.23
CA VAL A 18 9.31 19.91 -5.66
C VAL A 18 10.76 19.56 -5.96
N ILE A 19 10.98 18.66 -6.91
CA ILE A 19 12.32 18.28 -7.40
C ILE A 19 12.54 18.72 -8.85
N GLY A 20 13.81 18.85 -9.21
CA GLY A 20 14.27 19.16 -10.55
C GLY A 20 14.75 20.60 -10.70
N THR A 21 15.70 20.81 -11.62
CA THR A 21 16.28 22.13 -11.88
C THR A 21 15.82 22.74 -13.21
N LYS A 22 15.29 21.91 -14.12
CA LYS A 22 14.76 22.34 -15.44
C LYS A 22 13.31 21.93 -15.67
N LYS A 23 12.87 20.82 -15.06
CA LYS A 23 11.47 20.37 -15.05
C LYS A 23 11.11 20.09 -13.60
N PHE A 24 10.25 20.92 -13.05
CA PHE A 24 9.81 20.82 -11.67
C PHE A 24 8.69 19.79 -11.56
N ILE A 25 8.84 18.84 -10.63
CA ILE A 25 7.84 17.81 -10.33
C ILE A 25 7.62 17.81 -8.83
N TYR A 26 6.37 17.96 -8.40
CA TYR A 26 5.98 17.71 -7.02
C TYR A 26 5.80 16.21 -6.81
N ASP A 27 6.48 15.65 -5.81
CA ASP A 27 6.50 14.21 -5.58
C ASP A 27 6.67 13.89 -4.08
N LEU A 28 6.38 12.64 -3.71
CA LEU A 28 6.42 12.13 -2.34
C LEU A 28 7.45 11.00 -2.22
N TRP A 29 8.25 11.06 -1.17
CA TRP A 29 9.25 10.05 -0.84
C TRP A 29 9.15 9.60 0.61
N GLY A 30 9.87 8.52 0.89
CA GLY A 30 10.03 7.99 2.22
C GLY A 30 9.65 6.52 2.32
N ASP A 31 9.89 5.98 3.50
CA ASP A 31 9.66 4.57 3.81
C ASP A 31 8.19 4.16 3.62
N ALA A 32 7.23 5.05 3.91
CA ALA A 32 5.82 4.76 3.73
C ALA A 32 5.44 4.58 2.25
N VAL A 33 6.04 5.37 1.34
CA VAL A 33 5.84 5.26 -0.12
C VAL A 33 6.48 3.97 -0.65
N ASN A 34 7.70 3.67 -0.21
CA ASN A 34 8.37 2.41 -0.55
C ASN A 34 7.54 1.21 -0.10
N THR A 35 6.99 1.24 1.12
CA THR A 35 6.14 0.17 1.65
C THR A 35 4.84 0.03 0.84
N ALA A 36 4.20 1.14 0.45
CA ALA A 36 3.02 1.11 -0.44
C ALA A 36 3.35 0.44 -1.78
N SER A 37 4.48 0.79 -2.39
CA SER A 37 4.98 0.15 -3.61
C SER A 37 5.22 -1.36 -3.42
N ARG A 38 5.69 -1.81 -2.26
CA ARG A 38 5.82 -3.24 -1.94
C ARG A 38 4.46 -3.93 -1.77
N MET A 39 3.47 -3.25 -1.21
CA MET A 39 2.10 -3.79 -1.13
C MET A 39 1.50 -4.00 -2.52
N GLU A 40 1.76 -3.10 -3.48
CA GLU A 40 1.28 -3.26 -4.86
C GLU A 40 2.03 -4.37 -5.59
N SER A 41 3.37 -4.29 -5.61
CA SER A 41 4.20 -5.18 -6.42
C SER A 41 4.14 -6.65 -5.97
N GLN A 42 3.84 -6.90 -4.69
CA GLN A 42 3.62 -8.24 -4.15
C GLN A 42 2.13 -8.63 -4.06
N GLY A 43 1.24 -7.77 -4.55
CA GLY A 43 -0.20 -7.98 -4.61
C GLY A 43 -0.61 -8.93 -5.74
N LEU A 44 -1.88 -9.30 -5.73
CA LEU A 44 -2.48 -10.14 -6.79
C LEU A 44 -3.33 -9.28 -7.72
N PRO A 45 -3.40 -9.59 -9.04
CA PRO A 45 -4.28 -8.90 -9.96
C PRO A 45 -5.74 -8.91 -9.47
N GLY A 46 -6.41 -7.76 -9.53
CA GLY A 46 -7.77 -7.57 -9.05
C GLY A 46 -7.91 -7.48 -7.53
N LYS A 47 -6.80 -7.41 -6.77
CA LYS A 47 -6.82 -7.29 -5.30
C LYS A 47 -6.19 -5.99 -4.83
N ILE A 48 -6.68 -5.55 -3.67
CA ILE A 48 -6.15 -4.39 -2.94
C ILE A 48 -5.44 -4.91 -1.70
N GLN A 49 -4.11 -4.81 -1.69
CA GLN A 49 -3.29 -5.18 -0.55
C GLN A 49 -3.05 -3.99 0.35
N VAL A 50 -3.20 -4.20 1.65
CA VAL A 50 -2.92 -3.17 2.65
C VAL A 50 -1.92 -3.66 3.70
N SER A 51 -1.11 -2.71 4.15
CA SER A 51 -0.24 -2.87 5.32
C SER A 51 -1.05 -3.03 6.62
N ARG A 52 -0.37 -3.44 7.69
CA ARG A 52 -0.98 -3.47 9.04
C ARG A 52 -1.40 -2.07 9.53
N SER A 53 -0.59 -1.03 9.32
CA SER A 53 -0.93 0.33 9.77
C SER A 53 -2.19 0.84 9.09
N THR A 54 -2.37 0.54 7.80
CA THR A 54 -3.59 0.86 7.07
C THR A 54 -4.77 0.01 7.54
N TYR A 55 -4.57 -1.28 7.82
CA TYR A 55 -5.61 -2.15 8.37
C TYR A 55 -6.18 -1.59 9.67
N GLU A 56 -5.32 -1.18 10.61
CA GLU A 56 -5.73 -0.66 11.93
C GLU A 56 -6.67 0.55 11.79
N LEU A 57 -6.41 1.43 10.81
CA LEU A 57 -7.22 2.62 10.55
C LEU A 57 -8.54 2.35 9.79
N LEU A 58 -8.61 1.25 9.04
CA LEU A 58 -9.78 0.92 8.20
C LEU A 58 -10.68 -0.15 8.81
N SER A 59 -10.18 -0.90 9.79
CA SER A 59 -10.82 -2.10 10.31
C SER A 59 -12.25 -1.89 10.81
N ASP A 60 -12.59 -0.69 11.29
CA ASP A 60 -13.95 -0.37 11.75
C ASP A 60 -14.96 -0.16 10.62
N LYS A 61 -14.51 0.28 9.44
CA LYS A 61 -15.37 0.75 8.34
C LYS A 61 -15.33 -0.15 7.10
N TYR A 62 -14.34 -1.01 6.99
CA TYR A 62 -14.10 -1.86 5.82
C TYR A 62 -13.98 -3.33 6.19
N LEU A 63 -14.26 -4.18 5.21
CA LEU A 63 -14.01 -5.62 5.26
C LEU A 63 -12.57 -5.86 4.83
N LEU A 64 -11.77 -6.44 5.74
CA LEU A 64 -10.37 -6.77 5.50
C LEU A 64 -10.10 -8.22 5.88
N GLU A 65 -9.53 -8.97 4.95
CA GLU A 65 -9.15 -10.37 5.15
C GLU A 65 -7.64 -10.48 5.39
N LYS A 66 -7.23 -11.24 6.40
CA LYS A 66 -5.81 -11.45 6.67
C LYS A 66 -5.19 -12.29 5.55
N ARG A 67 -4.21 -11.72 4.83
CA ARG A 67 -3.40 -12.46 3.84
C ARG A 67 -2.37 -13.35 4.52
N GLY A 68 -1.79 -12.86 5.63
CA GLY A 68 -0.69 -13.51 6.33
C GLY A 68 0.61 -12.71 6.26
N LYS A 69 1.72 -13.36 6.63
CA LYS A 69 3.06 -12.75 6.60
C LYS A 69 3.69 -12.90 5.21
N ILE A 70 4.26 -11.82 4.71
CA ILE A 70 5.08 -11.80 3.48
C ILE A 70 6.45 -11.18 3.78
N ASN A 71 7.49 -11.64 3.10
CA ASN A 71 8.81 -11.03 3.22
C ASN A 71 8.91 -9.79 2.33
N VAL A 72 9.11 -8.64 2.96
CA VAL A 72 9.23 -7.33 2.32
C VAL A 72 10.69 -6.88 2.41
N LYS A 73 11.28 -6.57 1.26
CA LYS A 73 12.68 -6.09 1.17
C LYS A 73 12.88 -4.86 2.06
N GLY A 74 13.86 -4.95 2.97
CA GLY A 74 14.18 -3.87 3.92
C GLY A 74 13.29 -3.80 5.16
N LYS A 75 12.27 -4.67 5.28
CA LYS A 75 11.34 -4.72 6.41
C LYS A 75 11.25 -6.09 7.08
N GLY A 76 11.67 -7.15 6.39
CA GLY A 76 11.50 -8.52 6.86
C GLY A 76 10.05 -9.00 6.73
N ALA A 77 9.62 -9.86 7.65
CA ALA A 77 8.29 -10.45 7.61
C ALA A 77 7.22 -9.45 8.07
N MET A 78 6.34 -9.04 7.15
CA MET A 78 5.23 -8.14 7.42
C MET A 78 3.90 -8.86 7.31
N THR A 79 2.99 -8.64 8.26
CA THR A 79 1.60 -9.10 8.13
C THR A 79 0.82 -8.14 7.24
N THR A 80 0.06 -8.69 6.30
CA THR A 80 -0.69 -7.94 5.29
C THR A 80 -2.13 -8.44 5.18
N TYR A 81 -2.98 -7.63 4.56
CA TYR A 81 -4.42 -7.84 4.47
C TYR A 81 -4.93 -7.53 3.07
N TRP A 82 -6.03 -8.17 2.68
CA TRP A 82 -6.82 -7.82 1.51
C TRP A 82 -7.98 -6.93 1.92
N LEU A 83 -8.12 -5.76 1.30
CA LEU A 83 -9.34 -4.98 1.43
C LEU A 83 -10.36 -5.51 0.41
N THR A 84 -11.51 -6.00 0.89
CA THR A 84 -12.50 -6.71 0.06
C THR A 84 -13.82 -5.97 -0.11
N GLY A 85 -14.11 -4.98 0.74
CA GLY A 85 -15.33 -4.19 0.62
C GLY A 85 -15.50 -3.19 1.76
N ARG A 86 -16.60 -2.45 1.72
CA ARG A 86 -17.03 -1.56 2.80
C ARG A 86 -18.00 -2.30 3.72
N LYS A 87 -17.95 -2.04 5.03
CA LYS A 87 -18.99 -2.50 5.96
C LYS A 87 -20.26 -1.69 5.72
N LEU A 88 -21.41 -2.36 5.69
CA LEU A 88 -22.72 -1.74 5.65
C LEU A 88 -23.11 -1.24 7.05
#